data_AF-A0A7S3G7Y2-F1
#
_entry.id   AF-A0A7S3G7Y2-F1
#
_cell.length_a   1.000
_cell.length_b   1.000
_cell.length_c   1.000
_cell.angle_alpha   90.00
_cell.angle_beta   90.00
_cell.angle_gamma   90.00
#
_symmetry.space_group_name_H-M   'P 1'
#
loop_
_entity.id
_entity.type
_entity.pdbx_description
1 polymer ?
#
loop_
_entity_poly.entity_id
_entity_poly.type
_entity_poly.pdbx_seq_one_letter_code
_entity_poly.pdbx_strand_id
1 'polypeptide(L)'
;WLARRSAGRYRKWYREILSPAGLEIKLVISENGIDNGGCGSPNLGGWTQYCSYWSDNYGRSDCAAYYIEQLAWYDSVLREDGYVIGATIFQLDTPGWDQYDISYLDAVSSLISYMNGV
;
A
#
# COMPACT_ATOMS: atom_id res chain seq x y z
N TRP A 1 3.73 -7.35 -14.59
CA TRP A 1 4.43 -6.37 -15.45
C TRP A 1 3.58 -5.13 -15.77
N LEU A 2 2.33 -5.25 -16.24
CA LEU A 2 1.45 -4.09 -16.52
C LEU A 2 1.08 -3.28 -15.24
N ALA A 3 0.68 -3.96 -14.16
CA ALA A 3 0.28 -3.29 -12.90
C ALA A 3 1.40 -2.43 -12.27
N ARG A 4 2.67 -2.85 -12.39
CA ARG A 4 3.81 -2.09 -11.86
C ARG A 4 4.06 -0.77 -12.59
N ARG A 5 3.74 -0.70 -13.89
CA ARG A 5 3.87 0.54 -14.68
C ARG A 5 2.73 1.53 -14.41
N SER A 6 1.56 1.04 -14.00
CA SER A 6 0.38 1.88 -13.72
C SER A 6 0.23 2.26 -12.25
N ALA A 7 0.91 1.58 -11.32
CA ALA A 7 0.97 1.94 -9.91
C ALA A 7 1.81 3.22 -9.70
N GLY A 8 1.45 4.02 -8.69
CA GLY A 8 2.10 5.30 -8.40
C GLY A 8 1.62 6.43 -9.30
N ARG A 9 0.36 6.89 -9.12
CA ARG A 9 -0.23 7.98 -9.93
C ARG A 9 0.60 9.27 -9.94
N TYR A 10 1.38 9.51 -8.89
CA TYR A 10 2.33 10.62 -8.81
C TYR A 10 3.35 10.62 -9.98
N ARG A 11 3.69 9.44 -10.53
CA ARG A 11 4.64 9.31 -11.65
C ARG A 11 4.22 10.09 -12.87
N LYS A 12 2.91 10.29 -13.07
CA LYS A 12 2.40 11.12 -14.17
C LYS A 12 2.91 12.56 -14.04
N TRP A 13 2.75 13.15 -12.87
CA TRP A 13 3.22 14.52 -12.59
C TRP A 13 4.73 14.62 -12.68
N TYR A 14 5.47 13.67 -12.10
CA TYR A 14 6.92 13.67 -12.17
C TYR A 14 7.42 13.56 -13.62
N ARG A 15 6.96 12.54 -14.37
CA ARG A 15 7.45 12.27 -15.72
C ARG A 15 7.01 13.31 -16.75
N GLU A 16 5.79 13.83 -16.64
CA GLU A 16 5.23 14.71 -17.68
C GLU A 16 5.46 16.20 -17.40
N ILE A 17 5.64 16.61 -16.13
CA ILE A 17 5.67 18.02 -15.73
C ILE A 17 6.94 18.37 -14.95
N LEU A 18 7.21 17.69 -13.82
CA LEU A 18 8.26 18.12 -12.89
C LEU A 18 9.67 17.80 -13.41
N SER A 19 9.93 16.56 -13.81
CA SER A 19 11.25 16.12 -14.30
C SER A 19 11.68 16.88 -15.56
N PRO A 20 10.83 17.04 -16.60
CA PRO A 20 11.22 17.80 -17.80
C PRO A 20 11.49 19.28 -17.52
N ALA A 21 10.85 19.86 -16.51
CA ALA A 21 11.03 21.25 -16.12
C ALA A 21 12.20 21.46 -15.13
N GLY A 22 12.86 20.39 -14.67
CA GLY A 22 13.89 20.48 -13.62
C GLY A 22 13.34 20.87 -12.25
N LEU A 23 12.07 20.55 -11.97
CA LEU A 23 11.32 20.91 -10.77
C LEU A 23 11.08 19.69 -9.85
N GLU A 24 11.94 18.69 -9.92
CA GLU A 24 11.81 17.52 -9.05
C GLU A 24 11.95 17.91 -7.57
N ILE A 25 10.97 17.52 -6.78
CA ILE A 25 10.98 17.67 -5.33
C ILE A 25 10.94 16.28 -4.68
N LYS A 26 11.20 16.21 -3.38
CA LYS A 26 11.00 14.96 -2.64
C LYS A 26 9.52 14.75 -2.36
N LEU A 27 9.04 13.52 -2.58
CA LEU A 27 7.66 13.10 -2.34
C LEU A 27 7.57 12.28 -1.07
N VAL A 28 6.73 12.73 -0.13
CA VAL A 28 6.19 11.92 0.96
C VAL A 28 4.78 11.50 0.57
N ILE A 29 4.48 10.20 0.67
CA ILE A 29 3.11 9.70 0.59
C ILE A 29 2.58 9.69 2.03
N SER A 30 1.70 10.63 2.35
CA SER A 30 1.18 10.78 3.73
C SER A 30 0.27 9.64 4.16
N GLU A 31 -0.31 8.89 3.22
CA GLU A 31 -1.20 7.77 3.49
C GLU A 31 -1.09 6.70 2.40
N ASN A 32 -0.95 5.44 2.81
CA ASN A 32 -1.11 4.28 1.94
C ASN A 32 -1.81 3.14 2.65
N GLY A 33 -2.52 2.32 1.89
CA GLY A 33 -3.29 1.20 2.41
C GLY A 33 -4.25 0.66 1.35
N ILE A 34 -5.15 -0.21 1.77
CA ILE A 34 -6.26 -0.69 0.95
C ILE A 34 -7.51 0.06 1.36
N ASP A 35 -8.20 0.59 0.36
CA ASP A 35 -9.52 1.18 0.47
C ASP A 35 -10.33 0.79 -0.79
N ASN A 36 -11.58 1.23 -0.83
CA ASN A 36 -12.41 1.17 -2.02
C ASN A 36 -11.72 1.87 -3.20
N GLY A 37 -11.74 1.19 -4.35
CA GLY A 37 -11.06 1.61 -5.57
C GLY A 37 -11.79 1.20 -6.84
N GLY A 38 -11.25 1.65 -7.97
CA GLY A 38 -11.75 1.25 -9.29
C GLY A 38 -11.18 -0.10 -9.76
N CYS A 39 -11.35 -0.38 -11.05
CA CYS A 39 -10.59 -1.41 -11.78
C CYS A 39 -10.74 -2.86 -11.26
N GLY A 40 -11.95 -3.27 -10.86
CA GLY A 40 -12.23 -4.67 -10.49
C GLY A 40 -11.90 -5.03 -9.04
N SER A 41 -11.61 -4.03 -8.19
CA SER A 41 -11.59 -4.23 -6.74
C SER A 41 -12.99 -4.68 -6.25
N PRO A 42 -13.08 -5.62 -5.30
CA PRO A 42 -14.35 -6.02 -4.69
C PRO A 42 -14.94 -4.91 -3.80
N ASN A 43 -14.19 -3.84 -3.52
CA ASN A 43 -14.65 -2.66 -2.76
C ASN A 43 -15.29 -3.00 -1.41
N LEU A 44 -14.50 -3.68 -0.59
CA LEU A 44 -14.93 -4.13 0.74
C LEU A 44 -14.60 -3.11 1.84
N GLY A 45 -14.02 -1.96 1.52
CA GLY A 45 -13.55 -0.95 2.48
C GLY A 45 -12.09 -1.18 2.86
N GLY A 46 -11.81 -1.19 4.16
CA GLY A 46 -10.46 -1.37 4.68
C GLY A 46 -9.93 -2.80 4.56
N TRP A 47 -8.62 -2.97 4.74
CA TRP A 47 -7.93 -4.23 4.48
C TRP A 47 -8.50 -5.42 5.29
N THR A 48 -9.00 -5.20 6.51
CA THR A 48 -9.54 -6.29 7.34
C THR A 48 -10.79 -6.91 6.73
N GLN A 49 -11.51 -6.18 5.87
CA GLN A 49 -12.70 -6.69 5.19
C GLN A 49 -12.35 -7.62 4.02
N TYR A 50 -11.08 -7.67 3.61
CA TYR A 50 -10.64 -8.53 2.52
C TYR A 50 -10.24 -9.94 2.96
N CYS A 51 -10.23 -10.25 4.27
CA CYS A 51 -9.73 -11.54 4.76
C CYS A 51 -10.44 -12.75 4.14
N SER A 52 -11.78 -12.79 4.16
CA SER A 52 -12.55 -13.88 3.55
C SER A 52 -12.35 -13.90 2.03
N TYR A 53 -12.37 -12.73 1.39
CA TYR A 53 -12.14 -12.63 -0.05
C TYR A 53 -10.78 -13.21 -0.46
N TRP A 54 -9.71 -12.90 0.30
CA TRP A 54 -8.37 -13.41 0.03
C TRP A 54 -8.24 -14.91 0.29
N SER A 55 -8.87 -15.42 1.33
CA SER A 55 -8.96 -16.86 1.58
C SER A 55 -9.65 -17.57 0.42
N ASP A 56 -10.84 -17.11 0.04
CA ASP A 56 -11.70 -17.79 -0.94
C ASP A 56 -11.16 -17.71 -2.38
N ASN A 57 -10.55 -16.59 -2.75
CA ASN A 57 -10.13 -16.33 -4.14
C ASN A 57 -8.64 -16.59 -4.39
N TYR A 58 -7.80 -16.56 -3.35
CA TYR A 58 -6.35 -16.68 -3.49
C TYR A 58 -5.73 -17.74 -2.55
N GLY A 59 -6.52 -18.43 -1.74
CA GLY A 59 -6.02 -19.43 -0.78
C GLY A 59 -5.14 -18.81 0.31
N ARG A 60 -5.32 -17.51 0.60
CA ARG A 60 -4.54 -16.76 1.59
C ARG A 60 -5.32 -16.69 2.91
N SER A 61 -5.17 -17.72 3.74
CA SER A 61 -5.86 -17.82 5.03
C SER A 61 -5.25 -16.92 6.11
N ASP A 62 -3.95 -16.63 6.04
CA ASP A 62 -3.32 -15.63 6.89
C ASP A 62 -3.51 -14.23 6.30
N CYS A 63 -4.59 -13.58 6.74
CA CYS A 63 -4.99 -12.26 6.26
C CYS A 63 -3.95 -11.17 6.58
N ALA A 64 -3.40 -11.19 7.79
CA ALA A 64 -2.44 -10.19 8.24
C ALA A 64 -1.14 -10.29 7.42
N ALA A 65 -0.59 -11.50 7.28
CA ALA A 65 0.59 -11.72 6.47
C ALA A 65 0.35 -11.29 5.02
N TYR A 66 -0.81 -11.64 4.45
CA TYR A 66 -1.10 -11.27 3.06
C TYR A 66 -1.29 -9.76 2.86
N TYR A 67 -1.86 -9.04 3.83
CA TYR A 67 -1.90 -7.57 3.80
C TYR A 67 -0.48 -6.97 3.81
N ILE A 68 0.41 -7.48 4.67
CA ILE A 68 1.80 -7.04 4.69
C ILE A 68 2.52 -7.39 3.37
N GLU A 69 2.23 -8.53 2.73
CA GLU A 69 2.72 -8.83 1.38
C GLU A 69 2.29 -7.77 0.35
N GLN A 70 1.06 -7.24 0.44
CA GLN A 70 0.61 -6.16 -0.44
C GLN A 70 1.38 -4.85 -0.18
N LEU A 71 1.59 -4.50 1.08
CA LEU A 71 2.39 -3.33 1.47
C LEU A 71 3.84 -3.47 1.00
N ALA A 72 4.44 -4.65 1.19
CA ALA A 72 5.80 -4.96 0.74
C ALA A 72 5.93 -4.88 -0.79
N TRP A 73 4.92 -5.35 -1.52
CA TRP A 73 4.85 -5.16 -2.96
C TRP A 73 4.81 -3.68 -3.33
N TYR A 74 3.96 -2.89 -2.66
CA TYR A 74 3.84 -1.46 -2.96
C TYR A 74 5.13 -0.70 -2.63
N ASP A 75 5.76 -1.00 -1.52
CA ASP A 75 7.08 -0.46 -1.17
C ASP A 75 8.14 -0.79 -2.24
N SER A 76 8.14 -2.01 -2.79
CA SER A 76 9.03 -2.36 -3.92
C SER A 76 8.80 -1.49 -5.16
N VAL A 77 7.56 -1.02 -5.38
CA VAL A 77 7.22 -0.11 -6.47
C VAL A 77 7.71 1.29 -6.15
N LEU A 78 7.51 1.78 -4.92
CA LEU A 78 7.96 3.11 -4.50
C LEU A 78 9.48 3.25 -4.58
N ARG A 79 10.23 2.20 -4.22
CA ARG A 79 11.69 2.16 -4.32
C ARG A 79 12.26 2.30 -5.73
N GLU A 80 11.44 2.10 -6.76
CA GLU A 80 11.84 2.35 -8.16
C GLU A 80 12.00 3.86 -8.46
N ASP A 81 11.46 4.74 -7.61
CA ASP A 81 11.43 6.19 -7.82
C ASP A 81 12.27 6.93 -6.76
N GLY A 82 13.50 7.33 -7.09
CA GLY A 82 14.44 7.98 -6.14
C GLY A 82 14.02 9.36 -5.57
N TYR A 83 12.92 9.92 -6.06
CA TYR A 83 12.29 11.12 -5.49
C TYR A 83 11.25 10.80 -4.41
N VAL A 84 10.80 9.54 -4.26
CA VAL A 84 9.92 9.11 -3.17
C VAL A 84 10.76 8.79 -1.95
N ILE A 85 10.46 9.42 -0.81
CA ILE A 85 11.21 9.19 0.44
C ILE A 85 10.53 8.20 1.38
N GLY A 86 9.24 7.92 1.17
CA GLY A 86 8.50 6.93 1.94
C GLY A 86 6.99 7.11 1.87
N ALA A 87 6.29 6.19 2.52
CA ALA A 87 4.84 6.22 2.71
C ALA A 87 4.48 5.93 4.18
N THR A 88 3.39 6.53 4.66
CA THR A 88 2.83 6.24 5.99
C THR A 88 1.59 5.37 5.85
N ILE A 89 1.55 4.25 6.57
CA ILE A 89 0.42 3.31 6.52
C ILE A 89 -0.79 3.94 7.22
N PHE A 90 -1.92 3.97 6.52
CA PHE A 90 -3.23 4.31 7.10
C PHE A 90 -3.91 2.99 7.54
N GLN A 91 -4.22 2.78 8.82
CA GLN A 91 -4.08 3.70 9.97
C GLN A 91 -3.72 2.97 11.27
N LEU A 92 -3.49 3.72 12.35
CA LEU A 92 -3.30 3.20 13.70
C LEU A 92 -4.15 3.98 14.71
N ASP A 93 -5.01 3.27 15.45
CA ASP A 93 -5.77 3.73 16.63
C ASP A 93 -6.68 4.95 16.41
N THR A 94 -7.39 5.00 15.27
CA THR A 94 -8.39 6.05 14.97
C THR A 94 -9.82 5.51 15.11
N PRO A 95 -10.60 6.00 16.10
CA PRO A 95 -11.98 5.56 16.29
C PRO A 95 -12.85 5.74 15.04
N GLY A 96 -13.62 4.71 14.69
CA GLY A 96 -14.50 4.69 13.51
C GLY A 96 -13.80 4.31 12.20
N TRP A 97 -12.49 4.02 12.24
CA TRP A 97 -11.68 3.58 11.09
C TRP A 97 -11.06 2.20 11.33
N ASP A 98 -11.70 1.40 12.17
CA ASP A 98 -11.21 0.10 12.66
C ASP A 98 -10.83 -0.84 11.50
N GLN A 99 -11.61 -0.84 10.43
CA GLN A 99 -11.35 -1.71 9.27
C GLN A 99 -10.02 -1.43 8.54
N TYR A 100 -9.37 -0.31 8.83
CA TYR A 100 -8.06 0.08 8.28
C TYR A 100 -6.92 -0.06 9.29
N ASP A 101 -7.21 -0.43 10.55
CA ASP A 101 -6.19 -0.39 11.60
C ASP A 101 -5.11 -1.46 11.40
N ILE A 102 -3.85 -1.04 11.39
CA ILE A 102 -2.69 -1.93 11.28
C ILE A 102 -2.49 -2.75 12.56
N SER A 103 -3.10 -2.36 13.68
CA SER A 103 -3.05 -3.12 14.92
C SER A 103 -3.99 -4.33 14.93
N TYR A 104 -4.87 -4.50 13.93
CA TYR A 104 -5.67 -5.72 13.83
C TYR A 104 -4.81 -6.92 13.48
N LEU A 105 -5.09 -8.04 14.13
CA LEU A 105 -4.34 -9.29 14.00
C LEU A 105 -2.83 -9.07 14.30
N ASP A 106 -1.97 -10.01 13.89
CA ASP A 106 -0.51 -9.89 14.03
C ASP A 106 0.14 -9.08 12.88
N ALA A 107 -0.58 -8.11 12.30
CA ALA A 107 -0.09 -7.34 11.16
C ALA A 107 1.12 -6.46 11.53
N VAL A 108 1.12 -5.82 12.71
CA VAL A 108 2.29 -5.05 13.21
C VAL A 108 3.54 -5.93 13.32
N SER A 109 3.42 -7.13 13.88
CA SER A 109 4.54 -8.08 14.01
C SER A 109 5.08 -8.49 12.64
N SER A 110 4.19 -8.78 11.69
CA SER A 110 4.55 -9.10 10.31
C SER A 110 5.25 -7.93 9.61
N LEU A 111 4.77 -6.70 9.84
CA LEU A 111 5.38 -5.48 9.32
C LEU A 111 6.79 -5.28 9.89
N ILE A 112 6.97 -5.42 11.20
CA ILE A 112 8.29 -5.32 11.84
C ILE A 112 9.26 -6.34 11.24
N SER A 113 8.82 -7.59 11.04
CA SER A 113 9.62 -8.63 10.40
C SER A 113 10.07 -8.22 9.00
N TYR A 114 9.15 -7.71 8.19
CA TYR A 114 9.48 -7.18 6.86
C TYR A 114 10.49 -6.03 6.92
N MET A 115 10.26 -5.04 7.78
CA MET A 115 11.11 -3.85 7.91
C MET A 115 12.54 -4.19 8.37
N ASN A 116 12.71 -5.23 9.18
CA ASN A 116 14.04 -5.71 9.59
C ASN A 116 14.78 -6.51 8.50
N GLY A 117 14.09 -6.90 7.43
CA GLY A 117 14.63 -7.70 6.34
C GLY A 117 14.95 -6.93 5.06
N VAL A 118 14.67 -5.62 5.00
CA VAL A 118 14.88 -4.75 3.83
C VAL A 118 16.11 -3.86 3.93
#